data_AF-A0A2H9TND3-F1
#
_entry.id   AF-A0A2H9TND3-F1
#
_cell.length_a   1.000
_cell.length_b   1.000
_cell.length_c   1.000
_cell.angle_alpha   90.00
_cell.angle_beta   90.00
_cell.angle_gamma   90.00
#
_symmetry.space_group_name_H-M   'P 1'
#
loop_
_entity.id
_entity.type
_entity.pdbx_description
1 polymer ?
#
loop_
_entity_poly.entity_id
_entity_poly.type
_entity_poly.pdbx_seq_one_letter_code
_entity_poly.pdbx_strand_id
1 'polypeptide(L)'
;MVNTNKSTHASLASCLTSAEEFLGDRRWFSGVKFLACLVVLFGGPVVAANAAAWSFAVGGALPCAAIGVLVGRRMYTNRQQAQLVGRLTELCPDATIWEASMGFYPALSVSYGVPVFIYRLLVFTDRLMECQQLSFEDFKAECLRGMSFYTMDDFGRNAALLLFVETSQLKECREWLIEAAVLWEVCSKIEDEDELICAIRYIWHHDVFSQDIRSSFTFHAVRKMTPESKEGLCQALRANHKGDAWIAIHFPEPSNINNDTEAPSTDDTPYKPSNVDSAPTDPEASVLPNEEKNARAAGGPIGGIRLERWSSMGKYMECRFCRYRPPKSRCIPSVIYKAMKHMYPWALRCGKCGCGAMRFGRVSDVEG
;
A
#
# COMPACT_ATOMS: atom_id res chain seq x y z
N MET A 1 -51.50 27.90 16.39
CA MET A 1 -50.01 27.90 16.40
C MET A 1 -49.54 26.60 15.79
N VAL A 2 -49.16 26.64 14.51
CA VAL A 2 -48.74 25.45 13.75
C VAL A 2 -47.27 25.16 14.04
N ASN A 3 -46.93 23.87 14.16
CA ASN A 3 -45.65 23.33 14.60
C ASN A 3 -44.53 23.52 13.54
N THR A 4 -44.18 24.76 13.21
CA THR A 4 -43.23 25.12 12.13
C THR A 4 -41.79 24.74 12.42
N ASN A 5 -41.39 24.63 13.69
CA ASN A 5 -40.00 24.31 14.07
C ASN A 5 -39.55 22.89 13.68
N LYS A 6 -40.46 21.90 13.57
CA LYS A 6 -40.03 20.53 13.20
C LYS A 6 -39.64 20.39 11.73
N SER A 7 -40.18 21.24 10.85
CA SER A 7 -39.94 21.16 9.41
C SER A 7 -38.56 21.69 9.01
N THR A 8 -38.15 22.84 9.57
CA THR A 8 -36.90 23.53 9.21
C THR A 8 -35.65 22.73 9.60
N HIS A 9 -35.67 22.03 10.74
CA HIS A 9 -34.58 21.17 11.16
C HIS A 9 -34.38 19.96 10.22
N ALA A 10 -35.46 19.38 9.70
CA ALA A 10 -35.36 18.26 8.75
C ALA A 10 -34.77 18.70 7.40
N SER A 11 -35.12 19.89 6.92
CA SER A 11 -34.60 20.45 5.66
C SER A 11 -33.09 20.76 5.76
N LEU A 12 -32.66 21.31 6.89
CA LEU A 12 -31.27 21.70 7.11
C LEU A 12 -30.36 20.47 7.30
N ALA A 13 -30.84 19.45 8.03
CA ALA A 13 -30.15 18.16 8.13
C ALA A 13 -29.98 17.51 6.76
N SER A 14 -31.02 17.50 5.91
CA SER A 14 -30.95 16.97 4.55
C SER A 14 -29.96 17.73 3.65
N CYS A 15 -29.86 19.07 3.82
CA CYS A 15 -28.84 19.88 3.14
C CYS A 15 -27.42 19.51 3.57
N LEU A 16 -27.18 19.37 4.87
CA LEU A 16 -25.86 19.04 5.41
C LEU A 16 -25.42 17.65 4.97
N THR A 17 -26.30 16.64 5.04
CA THR A 17 -26.02 15.30 4.53
C THR A 17 -25.78 15.31 3.02
N SER A 18 -26.53 16.09 2.25
CA SER A 18 -26.29 16.23 0.80
C SER A 18 -24.98 16.94 0.48
N ALA A 19 -24.53 17.87 1.32
CA ALA A 19 -23.25 18.56 1.17
C ALA A 19 -22.08 17.63 1.51
N GLU A 20 -22.21 16.79 2.54
CA GLU A 20 -21.23 15.74 2.88
C GLU A 20 -21.16 14.68 1.76
N GLU A 21 -22.29 14.24 1.23
CA GLU A 21 -22.36 13.33 0.06
C GLU A 21 -21.78 13.97 -1.21
N PHE A 22 -21.92 15.29 -1.38
CA PHE A 22 -21.33 16.01 -2.51
C PHE A 22 -19.80 16.09 -2.41
N LEU A 23 -19.26 16.24 -1.20
CA LEU A 23 -17.82 16.18 -0.94
C LEU A 23 -17.27 14.75 -1.07
N GLY A 24 -18.10 13.74 -0.81
CA GLY A 24 -17.80 12.31 -0.95
C GLY A 24 -18.02 11.74 -2.35
N ASP A 25 -17.25 12.19 -3.35
CA ASP A 25 -16.88 11.46 -4.57
C ASP A 25 -17.98 10.80 -5.46
N ARG A 26 -19.27 11.09 -5.29
CA ARG A 26 -20.33 10.55 -6.17
C ARG A 26 -21.18 11.61 -6.87
N ARG A 27 -20.84 11.81 -8.15
CA ARG A 27 -21.67 12.21 -9.32
C ARG A 27 -22.41 13.56 -9.23
N TRP A 28 -22.57 14.17 -10.42
CA TRP A 28 -23.36 15.39 -10.69
C TRP A 28 -24.74 15.42 -10.01
N PHE A 29 -25.37 14.26 -9.78
CA PHE A 29 -26.63 14.12 -9.08
C PHE A 29 -26.61 14.68 -7.65
N SER A 30 -25.50 14.59 -6.91
CA SER A 30 -25.40 15.20 -5.57
C SER A 30 -25.34 16.72 -5.65
N GLY A 31 -24.75 17.27 -6.71
CA GLY A 31 -24.76 18.72 -6.97
C GLY A 31 -26.15 19.24 -7.32
N VAL A 32 -26.91 18.47 -8.12
CA VAL A 32 -28.32 18.79 -8.44
C VAL A 32 -29.20 18.70 -7.19
N LYS A 33 -29.00 17.69 -6.34
CA LYS A 33 -29.69 17.58 -5.06
C LYS A 33 -29.35 18.76 -4.13
N PHE A 34 -28.08 19.11 -3.99
CA PHE A 34 -27.66 20.25 -3.18
C PHE A 34 -28.28 21.57 -3.67
N LEU A 35 -28.26 21.81 -4.99
CA LEU A 35 -28.91 22.97 -5.60
C LEU A 35 -30.43 22.96 -5.37
N ALA A 36 -31.08 21.81 -5.54
CA ALA A 36 -32.51 21.68 -5.27
C ALA A 36 -32.82 21.94 -3.78
N CYS A 37 -32.00 21.45 -2.87
CA CYS A 37 -32.15 21.69 -1.44
C CYS A 37 -31.93 23.17 -1.09
N LEU A 38 -30.96 23.86 -1.69
CA LEU A 38 -30.79 25.31 -1.54
C LEU A 38 -32.03 26.07 -2.04
N VAL A 39 -32.53 25.74 -3.23
CA VAL A 39 -33.74 26.37 -3.79
C VAL A 39 -34.95 26.16 -2.87
N VAL A 40 -35.11 24.97 -2.27
CA VAL A 40 -36.20 24.69 -1.33
C VAL A 40 -36.01 25.45 0.00
N LEU A 41 -34.79 25.47 0.55
CA LEU A 41 -34.49 26.13 1.82
C LEU A 41 -34.65 27.65 1.75
N PHE A 42 -34.31 28.26 0.61
CA PHE A 42 -34.40 29.70 0.42
C PHE A 42 -35.73 30.13 -0.23
N GLY A 43 -36.36 29.29 -1.04
CA GLY A 43 -37.64 29.60 -1.69
C GLY A 43 -38.84 29.54 -0.75
N GLY A 44 -38.89 28.55 0.14
CA GLY A 44 -40.01 28.35 1.07
C GLY A 44 -40.27 29.53 2.01
N PRO A 45 -39.24 30.05 2.72
CA PRO A 45 -39.40 31.19 3.62
C PRO A 45 -39.76 32.50 2.91
N VAL A 46 -39.27 32.70 1.69
CA VAL A 46 -39.49 33.93 0.91
C VAL A 46 -40.95 34.06 0.46
N VAL A 47 -41.58 32.96 0.04
CA VAL A 47 -43.01 32.93 -0.32
C VAL A 47 -43.89 33.07 0.92
N ALA A 48 -43.51 32.47 2.05
CA ALA A 48 -44.29 32.50 3.28
C ALA A 48 -44.27 33.86 4.01
N ALA A 49 -43.23 34.67 3.82
CA ALA A 49 -43.03 35.91 4.57
C ALA A 49 -43.55 37.18 3.88
N ASN A 50 -44.25 37.08 2.73
CA ASN A 50 -44.67 38.22 1.91
C ASN A 50 -43.51 39.22 1.70
N ALA A 51 -42.32 38.66 1.51
CA ALA A 51 -41.07 39.33 1.83
C ALA A 51 -40.73 40.42 0.81
N ALA A 52 -40.16 41.51 1.32
CA ALA A 52 -39.69 42.62 0.51
C ALA A 52 -38.64 42.15 -0.52
N ALA A 53 -38.62 42.79 -1.69
CA ALA A 53 -37.85 42.36 -2.87
C ALA A 53 -36.36 42.03 -2.60
N TRP A 54 -35.75 42.59 -1.55
CA TRP A 54 -34.38 42.31 -1.15
C TRP A 54 -34.14 40.85 -0.70
N SER A 55 -35.14 40.13 -0.18
CA SER A 55 -34.98 38.73 0.22
C SER A 55 -34.78 37.81 -0.98
N PHE A 56 -35.41 38.11 -2.10
CA PHE A 56 -35.17 37.41 -3.38
C PHE A 56 -33.76 37.66 -3.90
N ALA A 57 -33.25 38.89 -3.74
CA ALA A 57 -31.88 39.22 -4.12
C ALA A 57 -30.85 38.43 -3.29
N VAL A 58 -31.02 38.34 -1.97
CA VAL A 58 -30.11 37.56 -1.10
C VAL A 58 -30.24 36.06 -1.37
N GLY A 59 -31.47 35.56 -1.49
CA GLY A 59 -31.76 34.15 -1.78
C GLY A 59 -31.26 33.68 -3.14
N GLY A 60 -31.18 34.57 -4.14
CA GLY A 60 -30.57 34.28 -5.44
C GLY A 60 -29.05 34.44 -5.45
N ALA A 61 -28.51 35.42 -4.73
CA ALA A 61 -27.07 35.71 -4.70
C ALA A 61 -26.26 34.56 -4.06
N LEU A 62 -26.76 33.95 -2.99
CA LEU A 62 -26.05 32.86 -2.29
C LEU A 62 -25.85 31.60 -3.14
N PRO A 63 -26.87 31.04 -3.82
CA PRO A 63 -26.69 29.94 -4.77
C PRO A 63 -25.77 30.31 -5.93
N CYS A 64 -25.88 31.53 -6.48
CA CYS A 64 -24.99 31.99 -7.55
C CYS A 64 -23.53 32.06 -7.09
N ALA A 65 -23.27 32.55 -5.88
CA ALA A 65 -21.92 32.56 -5.29
C ALA A 65 -21.40 31.13 -5.07
N ALA A 66 -22.23 30.22 -4.55
CA ALA A 66 -21.87 28.81 -4.37
C ALA A 66 -21.55 28.12 -5.71
N ILE A 67 -22.38 28.32 -6.74
CA ILE A 67 -22.13 27.85 -8.11
C ILE A 67 -20.82 28.45 -8.63
N GLY A 68 -20.61 29.76 -8.45
CA GLY A 68 -19.38 30.44 -8.86
C GLY A 68 -18.13 29.84 -8.22
N VAL A 69 -18.16 29.53 -6.93
CA VAL A 69 -17.06 28.85 -6.22
C VAL A 69 -16.84 27.44 -6.77
N LEU A 70 -17.91 26.67 -7.01
CA LEU A 70 -17.80 25.31 -7.56
C LEU A 70 -17.27 25.30 -9.00
N VAL A 71 -17.78 26.19 -9.85
CA VAL A 71 -17.30 26.37 -11.23
C VAL A 71 -15.86 26.86 -11.24
N GLY A 72 -15.53 27.85 -10.41
CA GLY A 72 -14.18 28.37 -10.26
C GLY A 72 -13.20 27.29 -9.80
N ARG A 73 -13.55 26.49 -8.80
CA ARG A 73 -12.76 25.35 -8.34
C ARG A 73 -12.59 24.32 -9.44
N ARG A 74 -13.65 23.99 -10.18
CA ARG A 74 -13.59 23.06 -11.32
C ARG A 74 -12.72 23.59 -12.45
N MET A 75 -12.82 24.86 -12.79
CA MET A 75 -11.96 25.50 -13.81
C MET A 75 -10.51 25.55 -13.36
N TYR A 76 -10.25 25.83 -12.08
CA TYR A 76 -8.91 25.79 -11.50
C TYR A 76 -8.31 24.39 -11.58
N THR A 77 -9.06 23.36 -11.16
CA THR A 77 -8.64 21.96 -11.30
C THR A 77 -8.41 21.59 -12.78
N ASN A 78 -9.30 21.97 -13.69
CA ASN A 78 -9.12 21.72 -15.12
C ASN A 78 -7.89 22.42 -15.71
N ARG A 79 -7.54 23.63 -15.25
CA ARG A 79 -6.33 24.35 -15.67
C ARG A 79 -5.06 23.68 -15.15
N GLN A 80 -5.04 23.34 -13.86
CA GLN A 80 -3.97 22.55 -13.24
C GLN A 80 -3.76 21.24 -13.99
N GLN A 81 -4.87 20.56 -14.34
CA GLN A 81 -4.82 19.36 -15.18
C GLN A 81 -4.21 19.64 -16.55
N ALA A 82 -4.66 20.67 -17.28
CA ALA A 82 -4.14 21.00 -18.61
C ALA A 82 -2.64 21.31 -18.59
N GLN A 83 -2.14 21.97 -17.54
CA GLN A 83 -0.70 22.23 -17.35
C GLN A 83 0.08 20.95 -17.07
N LEU A 84 -0.45 20.09 -16.18
CA LEU A 84 0.15 18.81 -15.81
C LEU A 84 0.20 17.86 -17.03
N VAL A 85 -0.87 17.88 -17.83
CA VAL A 85 -1.00 17.23 -19.13
C VAL A 85 0.07 17.68 -20.12
N GLY A 86 0.24 19.00 -20.29
CA GLY A 86 1.22 19.56 -21.20
C GLY A 86 2.64 19.16 -20.82
N ARG A 87 2.98 19.27 -19.52
CA ARG A 87 4.28 18.85 -18.99
C ARG A 87 4.54 17.35 -19.10
N LEU A 88 3.52 16.51 -18.85
CA LEU A 88 3.66 15.07 -19.04
C LEU A 88 3.88 14.70 -20.51
N THR A 89 3.33 15.49 -21.43
CA THR A 89 3.52 15.29 -22.87
C THR A 89 4.91 15.75 -23.31
N GLU A 90 5.45 16.81 -22.69
CA GLU A 90 6.84 17.26 -22.92
C GLU A 90 7.88 16.29 -22.34
N LEU A 91 7.67 15.78 -21.13
CA LEU A 91 8.58 14.83 -20.47
C LEU A 91 8.57 13.44 -21.12
N CYS A 92 7.50 13.09 -21.83
CA CYS A 92 7.30 11.78 -22.44
C CYS A 92 6.64 11.94 -23.82
N PRO A 93 7.41 12.33 -24.85
CA PRO A 93 6.88 12.57 -26.21
C PRO A 93 6.28 11.32 -26.86
N ASP A 94 6.65 10.13 -26.38
CA ASP A 94 6.05 8.86 -26.79
C ASP A 94 4.70 8.67 -26.10
N ALA A 95 3.62 8.96 -26.84
CA ALA A 95 2.20 9.03 -26.47
C ALA A 95 1.59 7.81 -25.71
N THR A 96 2.37 6.81 -25.31
CA THR A 96 1.93 5.66 -24.52
C THR A 96 1.77 5.96 -23.02
N ILE A 97 2.46 6.99 -22.52
CA ILE A 97 2.39 7.43 -21.10
C ILE A 97 1.16 8.32 -20.86
N TRP A 98 0.67 9.02 -21.88
CA TRP A 98 -0.58 9.77 -21.86
C TRP A 98 -1.80 8.92 -21.46
N GLU A 99 -1.87 7.68 -21.97
CA GLU A 99 -2.92 6.74 -21.56
C GLU A 99 -2.73 6.24 -20.12
N ALA A 100 -1.49 6.20 -19.61
CA ALA A 100 -1.19 5.81 -18.24
C ALA A 100 -1.48 6.94 -17.23
N SER A 101 -1.23 8.20 -17.60
CA SER A 101 -1.55 9.39 -16.80
C SER A 101 -3.07 9.64 -16.71
N MET A 102 -3.81 9.36 -17.79
CA MET A 102 -5.29 9.33 -17.76
C MET A 102 -5.84 8.25 -16.81
N GLY A 103 -5.12 7.13 -16.62
CA GLY A 103 -5.44 6.11 -15.60
C GLY A 103 -5.07 6.52 -14.16
N PHE A 104 -4.22 7.55 -14.01
CA PHE A 104 -3.76 8.09 -12.73
C PHE A 104 -4.81 8.98 -12.06
N TYR A 105 -5.59 9.70 -12.87
CA TYR A 105 -6.54 10.69 -12.39
C TYR A 105 -7.71 10.10 -11.56
N PRO A 106 -8.34 8.98 -11.95
CA PRO A 106 -9.34 8.32 -11.10
C PRO A 106 -8.72 7.69 -9.85
N ALA A 107 -7.42 7.36 -9.86
CA ALA A 107 -6.74 6.80 -8.70
C ALA A 107 -6.52 7.85 -7.60
N LEU A 108 -6.24 9.09 -8.01
CA LEU A 108 -6.13 10.25 -7.11
C LEU A 108 -7.50 10.77 -6.65
N SER A 109 -8.57 10.66 -7.46
CA SER A 109 -9.85 11.25 -7.07
C SER A 109 -10.72 10.37 -6.16
N VAL A 110 -10.48 9.05 -6.04
CA VAL A 110 -11.49 8.08 -5.57
C VAL A 110 -11.30 7.47 -4.16
N SER A 111 -10.66 8.11 -3.17
CA SER A 111 -10.69 7.51 -1.80
C SER A 111 -10.46 8.44 -0.61
N TYR A 112 -11.52 8.48 0.21
CA TYR A 112 -11.68 8.68 1.66
C TYR A 112 -10.50 9.20 2.51
N GLY A 113 -10.78 10.26 3.29
CA GLY A 113 -9.94 10.75 4.40
C GLY A 113 -9.22 12.06 4.10
N VAL A 114 -9.91 13.19 4.34
CA VAL A 114 -9.48 14.56 3.98
C VAL A 114 -8.11 14.99 4.55
N PRO A 115 -7.64 14.62 5.77
CA PRO A 115 -6.42 15.24 6.33
C PRO A 115 -5.11 14.75 5.71
N VAL A 116 -4.89 13.44 5.60
CA VAL A 116 -3.63 12.86 5.09
C VAL A 116 -3.50 13.08 3.59
N PHE A 117 -4.64 13.05 2.89
CA PHE A 117 -4.69 13.28 1.46
C PHE A 117 -4.32 14.72 1.10
N ILE A 118 -4.75 15.73 1.87
CA ILE A 118 -4.39 17.13 1.64
C ILE A 118 -2.87 17.34 1.74
N TYR A 119 -2.20 16.79 2.76
CA TYR A 119 -0.76 16.95 2.91
C TYR A 119 0.03 16.32 1.75
N ARG A 120 -0.35 15.12 1.31
CA ARG A 120 0.33 14.47 0.16
C ARG A 120 0.01 15.18 -1.15
N LEU A 121 -1.22 15.67 -1.33
CA LEU A 121 -1.55 16.49 -2.49
C LEU A 121 -0.72 17.78 -2.47
N LEU A 122 -0.57 18.44 -1.32
CA LEU A 122 0.22 19.67 -1.19
C LEU A 122 1.69 19.45 -1.54
N VAL A 123 2.34 18.40 -1.03
CA VAL A 123 3.72 18.05 -1.42
C VAL A 123 3.82 17.78 -2.91
N PHE A 124 2.83 17.04 -3.46
CA PHE A 124 2.77 16.79 -4.89
C PHE A 124 2.59 18.10 -5.67
N THR A 125 1.77 19.03 -5.18
CA THR A 125 1.46 20.29 -5.85
C THR A 125 2.65 21.23 -5.78
N ASP A 126 3.31 21.38 -4.62
CA ASP A 126 4.51 22.21 -4.45
C ASP A 126 5.64 21.69 -5.33
N ARG A 127 5.95 20.39 -5.30
CA ARG A 127 6.99 19.81 -6.16
C ARG A 127 6.66 19.96 -7.64
N LEU A 128 5.38 19.83 -8.00
CA LEU A 128 4.95 20.03 -9.38
C LEU A 128 5.03 21.50 -9.81
N MET A 129 4.78 22.44 -8.91
CA MET A 129 4.96 23.87 -9.17
C MET A 129 6.44 24.25 -9.29
N GLU A 130 7.30 23.68 -8.44
CA GLU A 130 8.74 23.95 -8.38
C GLU A 130 9.58 23.18 -9.41
N CYS A 131 8.97 22.23 -10.14
CA CYS A 131 9.68 21.34 -11.08
C CYS A 131 10.86 20.60 -10.43
N GLN A 132 10.81 20.37 -9.12
CA GLN A 132 11.93 19.78 -8.41
C GLN A 132 12.03 18.29 -8.77
N GLN A 133 13.12 17.92 -9.42
CA GLN A 133 13.42 16.53 -9.69
C GLN A 133 13.86 15.83 -8.40
N LEU A 134 13.42 14.58 -8.23
CA LEU A 134 13.80 13.71 -7.13
C LEU A 134 15.01 12.87 -7.55
N SER A 135 16.05 12.91 -6.73
CA SER A 135 17.08 11.86 -6.77
C SER A 135 16.49 10.52 -6.33
N PHE A 136 17.16 9.42 -6.64
CA PHE A 136 16.75 8.09 -6.19
C PHE A 136 16.56 8.00 -4.67
N GLU A 137 17.47 8.59 -3.89
CA GLU A 137 17.39 8.57 -2.43
C GLU A 137 16.26 9.47 -1.90
N ASP A 138 16.04 10.64 -2.52
CA ASP A 138 14.89 11.50 -2.17
C ASP A 138 13.56 10.81 -2.52
N PHE A 139 13.51 10.10 -3.64
CA PHE A 139 12.35 9.31 -4.04
C PHE A 139 12.05 8.20 -3.03
N LYS A 140 13.06 7.45 -2.57
CA LYS A 140 12.89 6.44 -1.51
C LYS A 140 12.40 7.08 -0.22
N ALA A 141 13.06 8.15 0.22
CA ALA A 141 12.72 8.83 1.47
C ALA A 141 11.28 9.35 1.46
N GLU A 142 10.86 9.99 0.36
CA GLU A 142 9.49 10.49 0.19
C GLU A 142 8.49 9.34 0.05
N CYS A 143 8.86 8.26 -0.67
CA CYS A 143 8.04 7.07 -0.75
C CYS A 143 7.81 6.43 0.61
N LEU A 144 8.79 6.43 1.51
CA LEU A 144 8.68 5.84 2.85
C LEU A 144 8.19 6.86 3.90
N ARG A 145 7.98 8.13 3.54
CA ARG A 145 7.65 9.19 4.48
C ARG A 145 6.27 8.98 5.11
N GLY A 146 6.26 8.92 6.44
CA GLY A 146 5.03 8.69 7.21
C GLY A 146 4.44 7.29 7.02
N MET A 147 5.24 6.35 6.52
CA MET A 147 4.84 4.97 6.42
C MET A 147 5.17 4.21 7.68
N SER A 148 4.25 3.35 8.08
CA SER A 148 4.43 2.32 9.08
C SER A 148 3.96 1.01 8.48
N PHE A 149 4.30 -0.11 9.10
CA PHE A 149 3.77 -1.41 8.69
C PHE A 149 2.22 -1.40 8.57
N TYR A 150 1.49 -0.65 9.38
CA TYR A 150 0.03 -0.67 9.34
C TYR A 150 -0.59 0.30 8.32
N THR A 151 0.18 1.20 7.71
CA THR A 151 -0.35 2.32 6.91
C THR A 151 0.11 2.29 5.45
N MET A 152 0.34 1.09 4.91
CA MET A 152 0.94 0.90 3.58
C MET A 152 -0.07 0.84 2.43
N ASP A 153 -1.36 1.02 2.70
CA ASP A 153 -2.39 1.12 1.66
C ASP A 153 -2.11 2.27 0.67
N ASP A 154 -1.36 3.27 1.12
CA ASP A 154 -0.93 4.40 0.29
C ASP A 154 0.43 4.19 -0.40
N PHE A 155 1.15 3.07 -0.17
CA PHE A 155 2.44 2.81 -0.84
C PHE A 155 2.31 2.81 -2.35
N GLY A 156 1.22 2.21 -2.84
CA GLY A 156 0.88 2.25 -4.25
C GLY A 156 0.76 3.64 -4.83
N ARG A 157 0.20 4.58 -4.06
CA ARG A 157 -0.03 5.96 -4.51
C ARG A 157 1.29 6.71 -4.66
N ASN A 158 2.32 6.33 -3.90
CA ASN A 158 3.65 6.93 -4.00
C ASN A 158 4.37 6.56 -5.31
N ALA A 159 3.85 5.59 -6.07
CA ALA A 159 4.29 5.37 -7.44
C ALA A 159 4.17 6.67 -8.28
N ALA A 160 3.22 7.56 -7.97
CA ALA A 160 3.07 8.86 -8.61
C ALA A 160 4.33 9.71 -8.59
N LEU A 161 5.17 9.54 -7.56
CA LEU A 161 6.43 10.26 -7.42
C LEU A 161 7.44 9.92 -8.51
N LEU A 162 7.27 8.80 -9.23
CA LEU A 162 8.08 8.47 -10.41
C LEU A 162 7.97 9.55 -11.50
N LEU A 163 6.91 10.36 -11.51
CA LEU A 163 6.75 11.49 -12.44
C LEU A 163 7.75 12.62 -12.17
N PHE A 164 8.34 12.67 -10.98
CA PHE A 164 9.32 13.68 -10.59
C PHE A 164 10.75 13.14 -10.57
N VAL A 165 10.96 11.86 -10.81
CA VAL A 165 12.30 11.26 -10.85
C VAL A 165 12.99 11.65 -12.15
N GLU A 166 14.30 11.89 -12.07
CA GLU A 166 15.12 12.10 -13.27
C GLU A 166 15.04 10.90 -14.22
N THR A 167 14.91 11.14 -15.53
CA THR A 167 14.71 10.06 -16.53
C THR A 167 15.84 9.02 -16.52
N SER A 168 17.07 9.44 -16.18
CA SER A 168 18.23 8.58 -16.01
C SER A 168 18.09 7.57 -14.87
N GLN A 169 17.36 7.92 -13.80
CA GLN A 169 17.14 7.11 -12.59
C GLN A 169 15.78 6.42 -12.55
N LEU A 170 14.88 6.73 -13.48
CA LEU A 170 13.51 6.23 -13.49
C LEU A 170 13.41 4.70 -13.48
N LYS A 171 14.31 4.02 -14.20
CA LYS A 171 14.34 2.55 -14.25
C LYS A 171 14.64 1.95 -12.87
N GLU A 172 15.66 2.46 -12.20
CA GLU A 172 16.10 2.02 -10.88
C GLU A 172 15.03 2.30 -9.81
N CYS A 173 14.45 3.51 -9.82
CA CYS A 173 13.35 3.88 -8.92
C CYS A 173 12.15 2.95 -9.09
N ARG A 174 11.81 2.59 -10.32
CA ARG A 174 10.71 1.66 -10.62
C ARG A 174 11.01 0.25 -10.14
N GLU A 175 12.23 -0.24 -10.35
CA GLU A 175 12.65 -1.57 -9.90
C GLU A 175 12.59 -1.67 -8.37
N TRP A 176 13.16 -0.69 -7.67
CA TRP A 176 13.06 -0.60 -6.20
C TRP A 176 11.62 -0.52 -5.71
N LEU A 177 10.76 0.27 -6.36
CA LEU A 177 9.36 0.41 -5.96
C LEU A 177 8.61 -0.93 -6.08
N ILE A 178 8.84 -1.69 -7.14
CA ILE A 178 8.26 -3.02 -7.33
C ILE A 178 8.78 -3.97 -6.24
N GLU A 179 10.09 -4.00 -6.04
CA GLU A 179 10.76 -4.82 -5.04
C GLU A 179 10.18 -4.57 -3.64
N ALA A 180 10.12 -3.31 -3.22
CA ALA A 180 9.52 -2.89 -1.96
C ALA A 180 8.04 -3.31 -1.87
N ALA A 181 7.26 -3.14 -2.93
CA ALA A 181 5.86 -3.56 -2.96
C ALA A 181 5.67 -5.08 -2.87
N VAL A 182 6.59 -5.86 -3.43
CA VAL A 182 6.59 -7.33 -3.38
C VAL A 182 6.94 -7.79 -1.96
N LEU A 183 8.04 -7.29 -1.39
CA LEU A 183 8.45 -7.60 -0.02
C LEU A 183 7.38 -7.24 1.00
N TRP A 184 6.70 -6.11 0.78
CA TRP A 184 5.53 -5.70 1.55
C TRP A 184 4.42 -6.76 1.54
N GLU A 185 4.02 -7.21 0.35
CA GLU A 185 2.95 -8.20 0.21
C GLU A 185 3.33 -9.55 0.80
N VAL A 186 4.58 -9.98 0.61
CA VAL A 186 5.11 -11.21 1.20
C VAL A 186 4.97 -11.15 2.72
N CYS A 187 5.49 -10.10 3.37
CA CYS A 187 5.48 -10.06 4.83
C CYS A 187 4.09 -9.81 5.45
N SER A 188 3.18 -9.17 4.70
CA SER A 188 1.83 -8.90 5.18
C SER A 188 0.89 -10.10 5.00
N LYS A 189 0.95 -10.79 3.86
CA LYS A 189 -0.05 -11.80 3.47
C LYS A 189 0.40 -13.25 3.59
N ILE A 190 1.70 -13.53 3.49
CA ILE A 190 2.17 -14.91 3.48
C ILE A 190 2.17 -15.48 4.91
N GLU A 191 1.66 -16.70 5.04
CA GLU A 191 1.63 -17.49 6.28
C GLU A 191 2.77 -18.51 6.33
N ASP A 192 3.42 -18.79 5.20
CA ASP A 192 4.60 -19.66 5.13
C ASP A 192 5.80 -19.01 5.85
N GLU A 193 6.24 -19.65 6.94
CA GLU A 193 7.33 -19.17 7.78
C GLU A 193 8.66 -19.11 7.05
N ASP A 194 8.94 -20.09 6.17
CA ASP A 194 10.22 -20.16 5.46
C ASP A 194 10.34 -18.98 4.47
N GLU A 195 9.26 -18.65 3.76
CA GLU A 195 9.22 -17.50 2.85
C GLU A 195 9.32 -16.18 3.61
N LEU A 196 8.70 -16.10 4.79
CA LEU A 196 8.75 -14.92 5.65
C LEU A 196 10.17 -14.69 6.22
N ILE A 197 10.85 -15.75 6.68
CA ILE A 197 12.26 -15.69 7.12
C ILE A 197 13.14 -15.19 5.97
N CYS A 198 12.95 -15.73 4.77
CA CYS A 198 13.70 -15.29 3.59
C CYS A 198 13.48 -13.81 3.30
N ALA A 199 12.24 -13.34 3.30
CA ALA A 199 11.91 -11.94 3.06
C ALA A 199 12.52 -11.00 4.10
N ILE A 200 12.48 -11.35 5.39
CA ILE A 200 13.11 -10.55 6.43
C ILE A 200 14.63 -10.49 6.24
N ARG A 201 15.29 -11.64 6.01
CA ARG A 201 16.73 -11.66 5.74
C ARG A 201 17.09 -10.81 4.52
N TYR A 202 16.28 -10.86 3.48
CA TYR A 202 16.45 -10.02 2.29
C TYR A 202 16.37 -8.53 2.62
N ILE A 203 15.31 -8.12 3.33
CA ILE A 203 15.08 -6.72 3.73
C ILE A 203 16.27 -6.17 4.52
N TRP A 204 16.81 -6.94 5.46
CA TRP A 204 17.95 -6.53 6.27
C TRP A 204 19.26 -6.51 5.50
N HIS A 205 19.47 -7.46 4.59
CA HIS A 205 20.71 -7.55 3.83
C HIS A 205 20.86 -6.44 2.79
N HIS A 206 19.75 -6.08 2.12
CA HIS A 206 19.76 -5.11 1.01
C HIS A 206 19.38 -3.68 1.43
N ASP A 207 19.09 -3.44 2.71
CA ASP A 207 18.66 -2.14 3.24
C ASP A 207 17.53 -1.49 2.41
N VAL A 208 16.55 -2.30 2.01
CA VAL A 208 15.47 -1.86 1.10
C VAL A 208 14.59 -0.78 1.74
N PHE A 209 14.46 -0.83 3.07
CA PHE A 209 13.61 0.06 3.87
C PHE A 209 14.42 0.76 4.96
N SER A 210 13.90 1.90 5.45
CA SER A 210 14.44 2.56 6.63
C SER A 210 14.42 1.65 7.87
N GLN A 211 15.31 1.91 8.82
CA GLN A 211 15.46 1.12 10.05
C GLN A 211 14.12 0.89 10.78
N ASP A 212 13.28 1.92 10.91
CA ASP A 212 11.99 1.84 11.61
C ASP A 212 11.02 0.87 10.91
N ILE A 213 11.00 0.91 9.58
CA ILE A 213 10.17 0.04 8.76
C ILE A 213 10.71 -1.40 8.82
N ARG A 214 12.03 -1.61 8.67
CA ARG A 214 12.67 -2.94 8.80
C ARG A 214 12.37 -3.58 10.16
N SER A 215 12.51 -2.80 11.22
CA SER A 215 12.20 -3.20 12.60
C SER A 215 10.74 -3.62 12.74
N SER A 216 9.81 -2.81 12.21
CA SER A 216 8.38 -3.09 12.25
C SER A 216 8.00 -4.37 11.49
N PHE A 217 8.55 -4.57 10.29
CA PHE A 217 8.37 -5.79 9.52
C PHE A 217 8.88 -7.02 10.25
N THR A 218 10.07 -6.91 10.83
CA THR A 218 10.71 -8.01 11.57
C THR A 218 9.87 -8.39 12.79
N PHE A 219 9.39 -7.41 13.54
CA PHE A 219 8.55 -7.65 14.70
C PHE A 219 7.21 -8.31 14.30
N HIS A 220 6.57 -7.81 13.24
CA HIS A 220 5.35 -8.42 12.73
C HIS A 220 5.58 -9.87 12.26
N ALA A 221 6.69 -10.11 11.56
CA ALA A 221 7.04 -11.43 11.07
C ALA A 221 7.29 -12.42 12.23
N VAL A 222 8.07 -12.01 13.22
CA VAL A 222 8.37 -12.81 14.42
C VAL A 222 7.09 -13.19 15.19
N ARG A 223 6.06 -12.34 15.20
CA ARG A 223 4.78 -12.65 15.85
C ARG A 223 3.98 -13.77 15.16
N LYS A 224 4.27 -14.05 13.88
CA LYS A 224 3.61 -15.09 13.09
C LYS A 224 4.36 -16.42 13.09
N MET A 225 5.60 -16.44 13.58
CA MET A 225 6.47 -17.62 13.53
C MET A 225 6.35 -18.49 14.77
N THR A 226 6.60 -19.79 14.59
CA THR A 226 6.89 -20.73 15.67
C THR A 226 8.13 -20.30 16.49
N PRO A 227 8.25 -20.74 17.76
CA PRO A 227 9.41 -20.43 18.59
C PRO A 227 10.74 -20.84 17.96
N GLU A 228 10.79 -21.99 17.29
CA GLU A 228 11.99 -22.53 16.64
C GLU A 228 12.41 -21.65 15.45
N SER A 229 11.46 -21.31 14.57
CA SER A 229 11.68 -20.40 13.43
C SER A 229 12.11 -19.01 13.86
N LYS A 230 11.49 -18.49 14.92
CA LYS A 230 11.85 -17.22 15.54
C LYS A 230 13.29 -17.24 16.03
N GLU A 231 13.68 -18.27 16.78
CA GLU A 231 15.06 -18.39 17.28
C GLU A 231 16.07 -18.43 16.13
N GLY A 232 15.80 -19.24 15.11
CA GLY A 232 16.64 -19.31 13.90
C GLY A 232 16.79 -17.96 13.20
N LEU A 233 15.70 -17.22 13.02
CA LEU A 233 15.75 -15.86 12.46
C LEU A 233 16.57 -14.90 13.34
N CYS A 234 16.37 -14.94 14.66
CA CYS A 234 17.09 -14.09 15.61
C CYS A 234 18.60 -14.36 15.59
N GLN A 235 18.99 -15.64 15.57
CA GLN A 235 20.39 -16.04 15.46
C GLN A 235 20.99 -15.58 14.13
N ALA A 236 20.27 -15.75 13.01
CA ALA A 236 20.72 -15.31 11.69
C ALA A 236 20.88 -13.78 11.59
N LEU A 237 19.94 -13.01 12.15
CA LEU A 237 20.03 -11.55 12.17
C LEU A 237 21.20 -11.07 13.04
N ARG A 238 21.40 -11.66 14.23
CA ARG A 238 22.55 -11.36 15.10
C ARG A 238 23.88 -11.66 14.42
N ALA A 239 23.98 -12.81 13.75
CA ALA A 239 25.22 -13.21 13.08
C ALA A 239 25.62 -12.22 11.98
N ASN A 240 24.66 -11.76 11.17
CA ASN A 240 24.91 -10.89 10.02
C ASN A 240 24.97 -9.39 10.37
N HIS A 241 24.39 -8.97 11.50
CA HIS A 241 24.21 -7.55 11.84
C HIS A 241 24.62 -7.23 13.28
N LYS A 242 25.80 -7.71 13.72
CA LYS A 242 26.31 -7.56 15.10
C LYS A 242 26.41 -6.11 15.61
N GLY A 243 26.52 -5.13 14.70
CA GLY A 243 26.64 -3.70 15.05
C GLY A 243 25.30 -2.96 15.16
N ASP A 244 24.18 -3.61 14.86
CA ASP A 244 22.88 -2.95 14.87
C ASP A 244 22.32 -2.90 16.31
N ALA A 245 22.17 -1.68 16.83
CA ALA A 245 21.68 -1.45 18.19
C ALA A 245 20.26 -1.97 18.42
N TRP A 246 19.40 -1.92 17.40
CA TRP A 246 18.02 -2.40 17.50
C TRP A 246 17.99 -3.92 17.64
N ILE A 247 18.80 -4.64 16.86
CA ILE A 247 18.93 -6.10 16.98
C ILE A 247 19.47 -6.50 18.35
N ALA A 248 20.49 -5.78 18.87
CA ALA A 248 21.04 -6.06 20.19
C ALA A 248 20.02 -5.89 21.34
N ILE A 249 19.15 -4.88 21.23
CA ILE A 249 18.11 -4.59 22.23
C ILE A 249 16.97 -5.61 22.17
N HIS A 250 16.49 -5.94 20.97
CA HIS A 250 15.26 -6.74 20.80
C HIS A 250 15.50 -8.24 20.67
N PHE A 251 16.72 -8.65 20.34
CA PHE A 251 17.11 -10.05 20.23
C PHE A 251 18.37 -10.31 21.07
N PRO A 252 18.26 -10.23 22.41
CA PRO A 252 19.41 -10.46 23.29
C PRO A 252 19.97 -11.86 23.06
N GLU A 253 21.28 -11.99 23.32
CA GLU A 253 21.93 -13.29 23.29
C GLU A 253 21.28 -14.21 24.34
N PRO A 254 20.94 -15.47 24.01
CA PRO A 254 20.40 -16.38 24.99
C PRO A 254 21.43 -16.48 26.12
N SER A 255 21.01 -16.07 27.31
CA SER A 255 21.82 -16.15 28.50
C SER A 255 22.34 -17.59 28.63
N ASN A 256 23.66 -17.75 28.66
CA ASN A 256 24.36 -19.03 28.63
C ASN A 256 24.21 -19.78 29.98
N ILE A 257 23.00 -19.84 30.52
CA ILE A 257 22.65 -20.32 31.87
C ILE A 257 23.04 -21.81 32.04
N ASN A 258 23.23 -22.54 30.94
CA ASN A 258 23.58 -23.95 30.99
C ASN A 258 25.08 -24.23 31.26
N ASN A 259 25.95 -23.22 31.29
CA ASN A 259 27.40 -23.45 31.49
C ASN A 259 27.91 -23.24 32.92
N ASP A 260 27.12 -22.62 33.81
CA ASP A 260 27.60 -22.27 35.16
C ASP A 260 26.95 -23.09 36.28
N THR A 261 26.07 -24.07 35.96
CA THR A 261 25.60 -25.05 36.94
C THR A 261 26.39 -26.35 36.78
N GLU A 262 27.71 -26.28 36.98
CA GLU A 262 28.43 -27.44 37.54
C GLU A 262 27.83 -27.67 38.93
N ALA A 263 26.82 -28.53 39.00
CA ALA A 263 26.40 -29.11 40.25
C ALA A 263 27.64 -29.76 40.88
N PRO A 264 28.02 -29.41 42.13
CA PRO A 264 29.13 -30.07 42.78
C PRO A 264 28.84 -31.56 42.81
N SER A 265 29.67 -32.33 42.11
CA SER A 265 29.63 -33.78 42.09
C SER A 265 29.96 -34.29 43.49
N THR A 266 28.93 -34.56 44.30
CA THR A 266 29.06 -35.51 45.40
C THR A 266 29.04 -36.90 44.79
N ASP A 267 30.22 -37.30 44.34
CA ASP A 267 30.60 -38.68 44.07
C ASP A 267 30.65 -39.41 45.42
N ASP A 268 29.87 -40.49 45.54
CA ASP A 268 30.14 -41.68 46.37
C ASP A 268 28.84 -42.48 46.53
N THR A 269 28.55 -43.37 45.58
CA THR A 269 27.89 -44.64 45.93
C THR A 269 28.17 -45.70 44.86
N PRO A 270 28.88 -46.80 45.20
CA PRO A 270 29.08 -47.92 44.31
C PRO A 270 27.99 -48.98 44.53
N TYR A 271 27.09 -49.22 43.57
CA TYR A 271 26.35 -50.49 43.53
C TYR A 271 25.83 -50.93 42.15
N LYS A 272 26.60 -51.86 41.58
CA LYS A 272 26.28 -53.19 41.02
C LYS A 272 25.12 -53.38 40.00
N PRO A 273 25.37 -54.15 38.90
CA PRO A 273 24.45 -54.34 37.79
C PRO A 273 23.50 -55.53 37.99
N SER A 274 22.32 -55.44 37.39
CA SER A 274 21.42 -56.58 37.18
C SER A 274 20.86 -56.54 35.76
N ASN A 275 21.23 -57.58 35.00
CA ASN A 275 20.67 -57.98 33.73
C ASN A 275 19.14 -57.99 33.74
N VAL A 276 18.52 -57.45 32.69
CA VAL A 276 17.24 -57.94 32.18
C VAL A 276 17.32 -57.99 30.66
N ASP A 277 17.37 -59.22 30.16
CA ASP A 277 17.12 -59.56 28.76
C ASP A 277 15.73 -59.06 28.34
N SER A 278 15.66 -58.30 27.25
CA SER A 278 14.40 -58.03 26.57
C SER A 278 14.62 -57.92 25.07
N ALA A 279 13.98 -58.88 24.41
CA ALA A 279 13.66 -59.13 23.00
C ALA A 279 14.03 -58.07 21.93
N PRO A 280 14.41 -58.53 20.73
CA PRO A 280 14.57 -57.68 19.55
C PRO A 280 13.18 -57.23 19.08
N THR A 281 12.89 -55.95 19.20
CA THR A 281 11.77 -55.31 18.51
C THR A 281 12.38 -54.35 17.51
N ASP A 282 12.28 -54.70 16.22
CA ASP A 282 12.65 -53.83 15.11
C ASP A 282 11.90 -52.50 15.19
N PRO A 283 12.61 -51.35 15.13
CA PRO A 283 12.02 -50.11 14.68
C PRO A 283 12.67 -49.76 13.35
N GLU A 284 12.13 -50.28 12.26
CA GLU A 284 12.27 -49.67 10.94
C GLU A 284 11.37 -48.42 10.92
N ALA A 285 11.74 -47.43 11.73
CA ALA A 285 11.17 -46.10 11.72
C ALA A 285 12.25 -45.18 11.15
N SER A 286 11.98 -44.74 9.93
CA SER A 286 12.65 -43.68 9.18
C SER A 286 13.07 -42.50 10.06
N VAL A 287 14.30 -42.54 10.56
CA VAL A 287 14.99 -41.37 11.10
C VAL A 287 15.77 -40.77 9.94
N LEU A 288 15.18 -39.75 9.31
CA LEU A 288 15.74 -38.56 8.64
C LEU A 288 14.56 -37.85 7.94
N PRO A 289 14.40 -36.51 8.01
CA PRO A 289 15.46 -35.50 8.08
C PRO A 289 15.12 -34.31 9.01
N ASN A 290 15.53 -34.34 10.29
CA ASN A 290 15.53 -33.11 11.11
C ASN A 290 16.82 -32.30 10.94
N GLU A 291 17.94 -32.94 10.54
CA GLU A 291 19.20 -32.24 10.29
C GLU A 291 19.15 -31.35 9.04
N GLU A 292 18.41 -31.74 8.00
CA GLU A 292 18.27 -30.93 6.78
C GLU A 292 17.44 -29.65 7.02
N LYS A 293 16.51 -29.69 7.99
CA LYS A 293 15.73 -28.52 8.42
C LYS A 293 16.57 -27.53 9.22
N ASN A 294 17.41 -28.05 10.12
CA ASN A 294 18.33 -27.22 10.92
C ASN A 294 19.48 -26.63 10.07
N ALA A 295 19.97 -27.36 9.06
CA ALA A 295 20.97 -26.86 8.12
C ALA A 295 20.45 -25.70 7.24
N ARG A 296 19.14 -25.64 6.94
CA ARG A 296 18.54 -24.48 6.25
C ARG A 296 18.42 -23.25 7.13
N ALA A 297 18.22 -23.43 8.44
CA ALA A 297 18.17 -22.34 9.41
C ALA A 297 19.57 -21.76 9.72
N ALA A 298 20.61 -22.61 9.75
CA ALA A 298 21.94 -22.26 10.28
C ALA A 298 22.90 -21.52 9.31
N GLY A 299 22.40 -20.86 8.26
CA GLY A 299 23.23 -19.93 7.50
C GLY A 299 23.85 -20.47 6.22
N GLY A 300 23.12 -21.28 5.45
CA GLY A 300 23.43 -21.42 4.03
C GLY A 300 23.56 -20.03 3.36
N PRO A 301 24.46 -19.86 2.37
CA PRO A 301 24.58 -18.62 1.61
C PRO A 301 23.17 -18.20 1.20
N ILE A 302 22.82 -16.91 1.35
CA ILE A 302 21.49 -16.36 1.03
C ILE A 302 21.14 -16.84 -0.37
N GLY A 303 20.47 -17.99 -0.44
CA GLY A 303 20.43 -18.81 -1.63
C GLY A 303 19.55 -18.03 -2.56
N GLY A 304 20.18 -17.37 -3.54
CA GLY A 304 19.68 -16.19 -4.24
C GLY A 304 18.18 -16.12 -4.17
N ILE A 305 17.68 -15.31 -3.23
CA ILE A 305 16.26 -15.08 -3.06
C ILE A 305 15.80 -14.54 -4.39
N ARG A 306 15.26 -15.43 -5.22
CA ARG A 306 14.82 -15.06 -6.55
C ARG A 306 13.56 -14.27 -6.33
N LEU A 307 13.69 -12.95 -6.30
CA LEU A 307 12.58 -12.02 -6.44
C LEU A 307 11.63 -12.48 -7.55
N GLU A 308 12.17 -13.10 -8.62
CA GLU A 308 11.45 -13.77 -9.71
C GLU A 308 10.40 -14.80 -9.26
N ARG A 309 10.59 -15.50 -8.13
CA ARG A 309 9.64 -16.46 -7.57
C ARG A 309 8.42 -15.75 -6.99
N TRP A 310 8.65 -14.69 -6.21
CA TRP A 310 7.61 -13.80 -5.70
C TRP A 310 7.00 -12.94 -6.81
N SER A 311 7.79 -12.71 -7.84
CA SER A 311 7.47 -11.98 -9.06
C SER A 311 7.19 -12.97 -10.19
N SER A 312 6.52 -14.11 -9.93
CA SER A 312 6.08 -15.01 -11.01
C SER A 312 4.98 -14.33 -11.81
N MET A 313 5.44 -13.36 -12.58
CA MET A 313 4.73 -12.27 -13.17
C MET A 313 3.75 -12.87 -14.17
N GLY A 314 2.48 -12.53 -14.02
CA GLY A 314 1.43 -12.96 -14.95
C GLY A 314 1.83 -12.63 -16.39
N LYS A 315 1.74 -13.62 -17.29
CA LYS A 315 2.10 -13.44 -18.70
C LYS A 315 1.14 -12.53 -19.47
N TYR A 316 -0.02 -12.25 -18.89
CA TYR A 316 -1.18 -11.69 -19.59
C TYR A 316 -1.55 -10.27 -19.13
N MET A 317 -0.94 -9.79 -18.05
CA MET A 317 -1.28 -8.52 -17.44
C MET A 317 -0.04 -7.83 -16.91
N GLU A 318 0.15 -6.57 -17.28
CA GLU A 318 1.23 -5.72 -16.79
C GLU A 318 0.70 -4.30 -16.57
N CYS A 319 0.97 -3.71 -15.41
CA CYS A 319 0.72 -2.29 -15.23
C CYS A 319 1.66 -1.48 -16.12
N ARG A 320 1.15 -0.64 -17.02
CA ARG A 320 2.01 0.21 -17.87
C ARG A 320 2.87 1.18 -17.08
N PHE A 321 2.39 1.56 -15.89
CA PHE A 321 3.05 2.54 -15.04
C PHE A 321 4.16 1.88 -14.20
N CYS A 322 3.79 1.08 -13.20
CA CYS A 322 4.78 0.46 -12.32
C CYS A 322 5.32 -0.88 -12.83
N ARG A 323 4.91 -1.36 -14.02
CA ARG A 323 5.31 -2.67 -14.60
C ARG A 323 5.02 -3.89 -13.73
N TYR A 324 4.26 -3.73 -12.65
CA TYR A 324 3.78 -4.85 -11.85
C TYR A 324 2.89 -5.78 -12.69
N ARG A 325 3.20 -7.08 -12.65
CA ARG A 325 2.38 -8.12 -13.27
C ARG A 325 1.80 -8.99 -12.16
N PRO A 326 0.47 -9.03 -11.98
CA PRO A 326 -0.14 -9.83 -10.93
C PRO A 326 0.23 -11.31 -11.13
N PRO A 327 0.38 -12.09 -10.04
CA PRO A 327 0.60 -13.53 -10.13
C PRO A 327 -0.53 -14.17 -10.95
N LYS A 328 -0.26 -15.31 -11.61
CA LYS A 328 -1.19 -16.00 -12.54
C LYS A 328 -2.60 -16.15 -11.95
N SER A 329 -3.45 -15.14 -12.09
CA SER A 329 -4.88 -15.27 -11.87
C SER A 329 -5.41 -16.15 -12.99
N ARG A 330 -6.23 -17.14 -12.67
CA ARG A 330 -6.91 -17.99 -13.67
C ARG A 330 -7.39 -17.11 -14.81
N CYS A 331 -6.96 -17.40 -16.04
CA CYS A 331 -7.22 -16.56 -17.20
C CYS A 331 -8.71 -16.22 -17.25
N ILE A 332 -9.06 -14.96 -16.99
CA ILE A 332 -10.42 -14.48 -17.23
C ILE A 332 -10.58 -14.47 -18.75
N PRO A 333 -11.53 -15.22 -19.33
CA PRO A 333 -11.77 -15.19 -20.77
C PRO A 333 -11.95 -13.75 -21.26
N SER A 334 -11.37 -13.42 -22.42
CA SER A 334 -11.35 -12.04 -22.97
C SER A 334 -12.73 -11.39 -23.07
N VAL A 335 -13.77 -12.20 -23.25
CA VAL A 335 -15.18 -11.78 -23.31
C VAL A 335 -15.69 -11.29 -21.94
N ILE A 336 -15.43 -12.06 -20.88
CA ILE A 336 -15.80 -11.68 -19.50
C ILE A 336 -15.04 -10.42 -19.11
N TYR A 337 -13.78 -10.30 -19.52
CA TYR A 337 -12.98 -9.10 -19.29
C TYR A 337 -13.54 -7.86 -19.99
N LYS A 338 -13.93 -7.92 -21.28
CA LYS A 338 -14.55 -6.77 -21.97
C LYS A 338 -15.79 -6.28 -21.22
N ALA A 339 -16.61 -7.21 -20.74
CA ALA A 339 -17.77 -6.87 -19.92
C ALA A 339 -17.36 -6.24 -18.57
N MET A 340 -16.37 -6.82 -17.87
CA MET A 340 -15.85 -6.28 -16.60
C MET A 340 -15.18 -4.91 -16.78
N LYS A 341 -14.49 -4.64 -17.89
CA LYS A 341 -13.89 -3.34 -18.21
C LYS A 341 -14.95 -2.23 -18.24
N HIS A 342 -16.13 -2.52 -18.79
CA HIS A 342 -17.23 -1.57 -18.86
C HIS A 342 -18.03 -1.47 -17.55
N MET A 343 -18.20 -2.60 -16.83
CA MET A 343 -18.99 -2.64 -15.60
C MET A 343 -18.20 -2.20 -14.35
N TYR A 344 -16.90 -2.47 -14.31
CA TYR A 344 -16.04 -2.29 -13.15
C TYR A 344 -14.70 -1.64 -13.53
N PRO A 345 -14.69 -0.33 -13.85
CA PRO A 345 -13.46 0.39 -14.20
C PRO A 345 -12.38 0.32 -13.11
N TRP A 346 -12.77 0.10 -11.85
CA TRP A 346 -11.86 -0.10 -10.72
C TRP A 346 -11.13 -1.44 -10.77
N ALA A 347 -11.68 -2.48 -11.43
CA ALA A 347 -11.01 -3.78 -11.62
C ALA A 347 -9.82 -3.70 -12.59
N LEU A 348 -9.63 -2.55 -13.24
CA LEU A 348 -8.49 -2.24 -14.12
C LEU A 348 -7.36 -1.48 -13.40
N ARG A 349 -7.55 -1.19 -12.11
CA ARG A 349 -6.50 -0.56 -11.30
C ARG A 349 -5.47 -1.61 -10.93
N CYS A 350 -4.21 -1.23 -11.04
CA CYS A 350 -3.13 -2.04 -10.54
C CYS A 350 -3.29 -2.19 -9.02
N GLY A 351 -3.37 -3.41 -8.51
CA GLY A 351 -3.43 -3.66 -7.07
C GLY A 351 -2.18 -3.22 -6.30
N LYS A 352 -1.09 -2.89 -7.02
CA LYS A 352 0.13 -2.32 -6.43
C LYS A 352 0.14 -0.81 -6.46
N CYS A 353 0.16 -0.17 -7.63
CA CYS A 353 0.27 1.30 -7.70
C CYS A 353 -1.09 2.04 -7.66
N GLY A 354 -2.22 1.32 -7.69
CA GLY A 354 -3.56 1.92 -7.76
C GLY A 354 -3.91 2.54 -9.12
N CYS A 355 -2.97 2.70 -10.05
CA CYS A 355 -3.20 3.32 -11.34
C CYS A 355 -4.10 2.45 -12.24
N GLY A 356 -5.06 3.08 -12.92
CA GLY A 356 -5.92 2.45 -13.94
C GLY A 356 -5.22 2.14 -15.27
N ALA A 357 -3.97 1.67 -15.21
CA ALA A 357 -3.09 1.51 -16.36
C ALA A 357 -2.71 0.04 -16.62
N MET A 358 -3.55 -0.91 -16.22
CA MET A 358 -3.30 -2.34 -16.51
C MET A 358 -3.42 -2.60 -18.02
N ARG A 359 -2.31 -3.02 -18.64
CA ARG A 359 -2.27 -3.55 -20.01
C ARG A 359 -2.57 -5.03 -19.95
N PHE A 360 -3.44 -5.47 -20.86
CA PHE A 360 -3.81 -6.87 -21.03
C PHE A 360 -3.29 -7.36 -22.39
N GLY A 361 -2.75 -8.57 -22.42
CA GLY A 361 -2.09 -9.16 -23.59
C GLY A 361 -0.82 -9.91 -23.20
N ARG A 362 -0.32 -10.79 -24.07
CA ARG A 362 0.96 -11.45 -23.83
C ARG A 362 2.05 -10.40 -23.85
N VAL A 363 2.83 -10.28 -22.77
CA VAL A 363 3.86 -9.24 -22.69
C VAL A 363 4.97 -9.43 -23.74
N SER A 364 5.19 -10.68 -24.19
CA SER A 364 6.15 -11.03 -25.24
C SER A 364 5.79 -10.54 -26.65
N ASP A 365 4.53 -10.19 -26.91
CA ASP A 365 4.05 -9.95 -28.28
C ASP A 365 4.18 -8.46 -28.69
N VAL A 366 4.90 -7.65 -27.91
CA VAL A 366 4.86 -6.18 -27.97
C VAL A 366 6.24 -5.53 -28.01
N GLU A 367 7.29 -6.21 -27.57
CA GLU A 367 8.67 -5.69 -27.61
C GLU A 367 9.36 -5.93 -28.96
N GLY A 368 8.57 -6.19 -30.01
CA GLY A 368 9.02 -6.39 -31.40
C GLY A 368 8.68 -5.21 -32.29
#